data_AF-A0AAE3AQ08-F1
#
_entry.id   AF-A0AAE3AQ08-F1
#
_cell.length_a   1.000
_cell.length_b   1.000
_cell.length_c   1.000
_cell.angle_alpha   90.00
_cell.angle_beta   90.00
_cell.angle_gamma   90.00
#
_symmetry.space_group_name_H-M   'P 1'
#
loop_
_entity.id
_entity.type
_entity.pdbx_description
1 polymer ?
#
loop_
_entity_poly.entity_id
_entity_poly.type
_entity_poly.pdbx_seq_one_letter_code
_entity_poly.pdbx_strand_id
1 'polypeptide(L)'
;MMKPLHTFFSALLLSISVLTPAYGADTDATAVPTSPVITSSRGILKPKDILSTSTSIPETVYRPGIYQVGTDLPAGEYMIFTLTNGIKGSYSILSDLSDEAQVLDHASFPYNSIVTLSEGQVLKLTRCSASPIAEVPQIDHFYGNMYKIGYHIPAGTYRLKRAKNAQAGVAFTLAWPSNTYDCVIDYMEVKDNAVITVHEGEYLQLEDCLLASTASAEDIKRYRIPTASETAIAEEEALKRQQTSPILVSGDLVAGLSTSTSKPETIYPADTYLVGSDLPVGEYVLLSTGEEPGVYMISDKADPDKHEDLIDYGGIQTDAIVAVKEGEYLTFENATASPIEEVPNLDYRSATEFKVGVHIPAGTWYFVTDDPDNTGIVFVMSATRRQYKDMLSMKYIDTTPVPITLEKGQYLLMMNCRFTAQTSSASGPGADLASGVNSAIQTLLDAIKQFGA
;
A
#
# COMPACT_ATOMS: atom_id res chain seq x y z
N MET A 1 27.79 1.68 68.42
CA MET A 1 28.91 1.48 67.47
C MET A 1 29.21 2.81 66.75
N MET A 2 30.29 2.87 65.98
CA MET A 2 31.09 4.08 65.75
C MET A 2 30.47 5.16 64.82
N LYS A 3 30.74 6.43 65.16
CA LYS A 3 30.81 7.64 64.30
C LYS A 3 32.15 7.64 63.49
N PRO A 4 32.52 8.68 62.70
CA PRO A 4 31.81 9.85 62.11
C PRO A 4 31.93 9.82 60.54
N LEU A 5 31.68 10.84 59.69
CA LEU A 5 32.21 12.22 59.59
C LEU A 5 31.43 12.96 58.47
N HIS A 6 30.79 14.12 58.69
CA HIS A 6 31.29 15.48 58.38
C HIS A 6 32.10 15.61 57.07
N THR A 7 31.81 16.58 56.19
CA THR A 7 32.13 18.01 56.40
C THR A 7 31.18 18.99 55.67
N PHE A 8 31.16 20.26 56.11
CA PHE A 8 30.41 21.42 55.59
C PHE A 8 31.37 22.43 54.88
N PHE A 9 30.85 23.60 54.47
CA PHE A 9 31.50 24.77 53.80
C PHE A 9 31.64 24.66 52.25
N SER A 10 31.29 25.65 51.40
CA SER A 10 31.00 27.11 51.48
C SER A 10 32.20 28.07 51.35
N ALA A 11 31.95 29.21 50.67
CA ALA A 11 32.87 30.28 50.21
C ALA A 11 33.80 29.87 49.03
N LEU A 12 34.31 30.78 48.18
CA LEU A 12 34.50 32.22 48.32
C LEU A 12 34.47 32.96 46.96
N LEU A 13 33.87 34.15 46.90
CA LEU A 13 34.06 35.13 45.81
C LEU A 13 35.34 35.93 46.08
N LEU A 14 36.19 36.18 45.07
CA LEU A 14 37.06 37.36 45.09
C LEU A 14 37.31 37.94 43.69
N SER A 15 36.86 39.18 43.52
CA SER A 15 37.19 40.09 42.42
C SER A 15 38.59 40.69 42.56
N ILE A 16 39.15 41.25 41.49
CA ILE A 16 39.90 42.53 41.52
C ILE A 16 39.96 43.13 40.10
N SER A 17 39.49 44.39 39.98
CA SER A 17 39.71 45.28 38.83
C SER A 17 41.11 45.94 38.95
N VAL A 18 41.70 46.69 38.02
CA VAL A 18 41.31 47.98 37.41
C VAL A 18 42.42 48.33 36.39
N LEU A 19 42.12 49.00 35.26
CA LEU A 19 42.90 50.14 34.71
C LEU A 19 42.38 50.64 33.33
N THR A 20 41.74 51.81 33.36
CA THR A 20 41.61 52.82 32.27
C THR A 20 42.58 53.98 32.58
N PRO A 21 42.93 54.97 31.71
CA PRO A 21 42.25 55.59 30.56
C PRO A 21 43.06 55.44 29.23
N ALA A 22 42.94 56.21 28.13
CA ALA A 22 42.23 57.45 27.76
C ALA A 22 41.79 57.39 26.26
N TYR A 23 40.70 58.03 25.80
CA TYR A 23 40.52 59.44 25.38
C TYR A 23 41.53 59.97 24.34
N GLY A 24 41.05 60.24 23.12
CA GLY A 24 41.77 60.96 22.06
C GLY A 24 41.38 60.53 20.64
N ALA A 25 40.97 61.48 19.79
CA ALA A 25 40.84 61.31 18.32
C ALA A 25 42.25 61.15 17.68
N ASP A 26 42.45 60.74 16.43
CA ASP A 26 41.70 61.15 15.23
C ASP A 26 42.00 60.25 13.99
N THR A 27 41.22 60.44 12.93
CA THR A 27 41.47 60.09 11.50
C THR A 27 41.74 58.63 11.05
N ASP A 28 40.72 58.09 10.37
CA ASP A 28 40.76 57.43 9.04
C ASP A 28 41.13 55.93 8.85
N ALA A 29 40.48 55.35 7.85
CA ALA A 29 40.73 54.06 7.17
C ALA A 29 40.75 52.75 8.00
N THR A 30 39.57 52.15 8.17
CA THR A 30 39.26 50.78 7.66
C THR A 30 37.80 50.41 7.91
N ALA A 31 36.96 50.44 6.87
CA ALA A 31 35.56 50.06 6.98
C ALA A 31 35.40 48.53 6.97
N VAL A 32 34.91 47.98 8.09
CA VAL A 32 34.31 46.63 8.13
C VAL A 32 32.85 46.77 7.66
N PRO A 33 32.46 46.18 6.50
CA PRO A 33 31.07 46.25 6.07
C PRO A 33 30.20 45.31 6.90
N THR A 34 29.41 45.88 7.81
CA THR A 34 28.21 45.24 8.34
C THR A 34 27.27 44.83 7.21
N SER A 35 26.65 43.65 7.34
CA SER A 35 25.77 43.05 6.34
C SER A 35 24.68 44.02 5.82
N PRO A 36 24.62 44.29 4.51
CA PRO A 36 23.46 44.91 3.91
C PRO A 36 22.39 43.85 3.60
N VAL A 37 21.15 44.15 3.97
CA VAL A 37 19.95 43.42 3.50
C VAL A 37 19.94 43.43 1.97
N ILE A 38 19.90 42.24 1.34
CA ILE A 38 19.52 42.12 -0.06
C ILE A 38 18.08 41.63 -0.13
N THR A 39 17.24 42.55 -0.56
CA THR A 39 15.83 42.43 -0.90
C THR A 39 15.49 41.11 -1.60
N SER A 40 14.45 40.44 -1.13
CA SER A 40 13.79 39.35 -1.86
C SER A 40 13.21 39.88 -3.17
N SER A 41 13.99 39.81 -4.25
CA SER A 41 13.43 39.88 -5.60
C SER A 41 12.70 38.57 -5.84
N ARG A 42 11.35 38.63 -5.90
CA ARG A 42 10.51 37.57 -6.46
C ARG A 42 10.86 37.37 -7.95
N GLY A 43 11.96 36.69 -8.21
CA GLY A 43 12.22 36.03 -9.48
C GLY A 43 11.26 34.85 -9.57
N ILE A 44 10.18 34.99 -10.35
CA ILE A 44 9.33 33.85 -10.70
C ILE A 44 10.19 32.91 -11.54
N LEU A 45 10.71 31.86 -10.91
CA LEU A 45 11.37 30.76 -11.62
C LEU A 45 10.35 30.17 -12.60
N LYS A 46 10.70 30.15 -13.88
CA LYS A 46 9.89 29.44 -14.88
C LYS A 46 10.07 27.93 -14.62
N PRO A 47 8.98 27.14 -14.55
CA PRO A 47 9.05 25.74 -14.12
C PRO A 47 9.66 24.85 -15.21
N LYS A 48 10.98 24.66 -15.14
CA LYS A 48 11.79 23.77 -15.98
C LYS A 48 13.22 23.67 -15.39
N ASP A 49 13.71 22.57 -14.82
CA ASP A 49 13.17 21.23 -14.59
C ASP A 49 13.46 20.82 -13.12
N ILE A 50 12.59 20.02 -12.48
CA ILE A 50 12.72 19.61 -11.06
C ILE A 50 13.57 18.32 -10.89
N LEU A 51 13.81 17.59 -11.98
CA LEU A 51 14.56 16.33 -11.98
C LEU A 51 16.03 16.57 -12.37
N SER A 52 16.97 16.00 -11.62
CA SER A 52 18.40 16.11 -11.92
C SER A 52 18.80 15.21 -13.09
N THR A 53 19.68 15.73 -13.96
CA THR A 53 20.32 14.97 -15.06
C THR A 53 21.76 14.57 -14.70
N SER A 54 22.08 14.51 -13.41
CA SER A 54 23.40 14.17 -12.88
C SER A 54 23.28 13.60 -11.47
N THR A 55 24.15 12.63 -11.18
CA THR A 55 24.31 12.07 -9.84
C THR A 55 25.47 12.74 -9.13
N SER A 56 25.30 13.05 -7.84
CA SER A 56 26.36 13.58 -6.99
C SER A 56 27.54 12.59 -6.89
N ILE A 57 28.76 13.11 -6.79
CA ILE A 57 29.96 12.31 -6.56
C ILE A 57 30.28 12.39 -5.06
N PRO A 58 30.06 11.33 -4.27
CA PRO A 58 30.38 11.32 -2.84
C PRO A 58 31.91 11.27 -2.62
N GLU A 59 32.35 11.76 -1.47
CA GLU A 59 33.75 11.70 -1.02
C GLU A 59 34.04 10.35 -0.35
N THR A 60 33.08 9.85 0.43
CA THR A 60 33.15 8.57 1.15
C THR A 60 32.56 7.45 0.28
N VAL A 61 33.39 6.48 -0.10
CA VAL A 61 32.96 5.33 -0.93
C VAL A 61 33.44 4.00 -0.33
N TYR A 62 32.50 3.26 0.24
CA TYR A 62 32.67 1.86 0.67
C TYR A 62 32.57 0.96 -0.57
N ARG A 63 33.63 0.22 -0.86
CA ARG A 63 33.76 -0.64 -2.06
C ARG A 63 33.04 -1.99 -1.87
N PRO A 64 32.98 -2.88 -2.89
CA PRO A 64 32.50 -4.25 -2.67
C PRO A 64 33.28 -4.94 -1.55
N GLY A 65 32.56 -5.57 -0.62
CA GLY A 65 33.13 -6.07 0.63
C GLY A 65 32.06 -6.51 1.62
N ILE A 66 32.49 -6.77 2.86
CA ILE A 66 31.64 -7.03 4.02
C ILE A 66 32.04 -6.01 5.08
N TYR A 67 31.06 -5.37 5.71
CA TYR A 67 31.24 -4.25 6.64
C TYR A 67 30.35 -4.45 7.86
N GLN A 68 30.93 -4.42 9.06
CA GLN A 68 30.18 -4.41 10.31
C GLN A 68 29.80 -2.97 10.69
N VAL A 69 28.50 -2.73 10.87
CA VAL A 69 27.95 -1.42 11.25
C VAL A 69 28.34 -1.11 12.70
N GLY A 70 28.90 0.07 12.92
CA GLY A 70 29.51 0.50 14.19
C GLY A 70 31.03 0.32 14.25
N THR A 71 31.60 -0.53 13.38
CA THR A 71 33.05 -0.80 13.32
C THR A 71 33.68 -0.26 12.04
N ASP A 72 33.21 -0.73 10.88
CA ASP A 72 33.81 -0.39 9.58
C ASP A 72 33.11 0.80 8.91
N LEU A 73 31.83 1.00 9.21
CA LEU A 73 31.01 2.15 8.82
C LEU A 73 29.99 2.48 9.92
N PRO A 74 29.63 3.75 10.15
CA PRO A 74 28.64 4.13 11.16
C PRO A 74 27.21 3.71 10.77
N ALA A 75 26.32 3.56 11.76
CA ALA A 75 24.89 3.43 11.48
C ALA A 75 24.32 4.68 10.77
N GLY A 76 23.29 4.49 9.95
CA GLY A 76 22.66 5.55 9.17
C GLY A 76 22.12 5.09 7.81
N GLU A 77 21.70 6.04 7.00
CA GLU A 77 21.22 5.79 5.64
C GLU A 77 22.32 5.90 4.59
N TYR A 78 22.32 4.95 3.65
CA TYR A 78 23.33 4.82 2.62
C TYR A 78 22.69 4.75 1.24
N MET A 79 23.26 5.49 0.29
CA MET A 79 23.06 5.29 -1.12
C MET A 79 24.01 4.21 -1.62
N ILE A 80 23.49 3.20 -2.29
CA ILE A 80 24.27 2.13 -2.92
C ILE A 80 24.20 2.29 -4.44
N PHE A 81 25.35 2.28 -5.13
CA PHE A 81 25.45 2.37 -6.59
C PHE A 81 26.10 1.12 -7.20
N THR A 82 25.67 0.71 -8.39
CA THR A 82 26.37 -0.30 -9.20
C THR A 82 27.70 0.25 -9.71
N LEU A 83 28.74 -0.59 -9.76
CA LEU A 83 30.06 -0.17 -10.26
C LEU A 83 30.16 -0.13 -11.78
N THR A 84 29.21 -0.73 -12.50
CA THR A 84 29.28 -0.93 -13.94
C THR A 84 27.89 -0.87 -14.56
N ASN A 85 27.67 0.11 -15.44
CA ASN A 85 26.42 0.27 -16.19
C ASN A 85 26.03 -1.03 -16.91
N GLY A 86 24.77 -1.46 -16.72
CA GLY A 86 24.23 -2.67 -17.33
C GLY A 86 24.57 -3.99 -16.61
N ILE A 87 25.32 -3.95 -15.50
CA ILE A 87 25.54 -5.11 -14.63
C ILE A 87 24.88 -4.82 -13.28
N LYS A 88 23.87 -5.61 -12.90
CA LYS A 88 23.20 -5.45 -11.59
C LYS A 88 24.22 -5.62 -10.45
N GLY A 89 24.14 -4.71 -9.48
CA GLY A 89 24.72 -4.89 -8.16
C GLY A 89 23.79 -5.71 -7.27
N SER A 90 24.27 -6.09 -6.10
CA SER A 90 23.44 -6.64 -5.03
C SER A 90 24.02 -6.35 -3.66
N TYR A 91 23.14 -6.09 -2.69
CA TYR A 91 23.49 -6.01 -1.28
C TYR A 91 22.80 -7.11 -0.48
N SER A 92 23.29 -7.35 0.73
CA SER A 92 22.56 -8.07 1.77
C SER A 92 22.87 -7.43 3.13
N ILE A 93 21.86 -7.26 3.96
CA ILE A 93 21.97 -6.83 5.36
C ILE A 93 21.72 -8.06 6.21
N LEU A 94 22.68 -8.39 7.08
CA LEU A 94 22.58 -9.51 8.02
C LEU A 94 22.46 -8.98 9.45
N SER A 95 21.91 -9.79 10.35
CA SER A 95 21.81 -9.48 11.78
C SER A 95 23.18 -9.23 12.43
N ASP A 96 24.19 -10.01 12.02
CA ASP A 96 25.53 -10.04 12.61
C ASP A 96 26.52 -10.81 11.69
N LEU A 97 27.71 -11.15 12.20
CA LEU A 97 28.80 -11.84 11.48
C LEU A 97 28.82 -13.38 11.65
N SER A 98 27.85 -13.99 12.36
CA SER A 98 27.82 -15.44 12.57
C SER A 98 27.44 -16.22 11.31
N ASP A 99 27.75 -17.53 11.30
CA ASP A 99 27.33 -18.44 10.24
C ASP A 99 25.80 -18.70 10.26
N GLU A 100 25.13 -18.40 11.38
CA GLU A 100 23.68 -18.48 11.59
C GLU A 100 22.92 -17.14 11.41
N ALA A 101 23.62 -16.09 10.95
CA ALA A 101 23.05 -14.74 10.85
C ALA A 101 21.80 -14.67 9.95
N GLN A 102 20.77 -13.97 10.42
CA GLN A 102 19.52 -13.78 9.66
C GLN A 102 19.72 -12.75 8.54
N VAL A 103 19.17 -13.02 7.36
CA VAL A 103 19.11 -12.03 6.28
C VAL A 103 17.93 -11.10 6.57
N LEU A 104 18.22 -9.85 6.92
CA LEU A 104 17.23 -8.83 7.26
C LEU A 104 16.70 -8.12 6.00
N ASP A 105 17.56 -7.94 5.00
CA ASP A 105 17.19 -7.36 3.71
C ASP A 105 18.18 -7.79 2.62
N HIS A 106 17.73 -7.92 1.38
CA HIS A 106 18.58 -8.12 0.21
C HIS A 106 17.89 -7.69 -1.08
N ALA A 107 18.65 -7.08 -2.00
CA ALA A 107 18.15 -6.71 -3.32
C ALA A 107 19.19 -6.90 -4.43
N SER A 108 18.72 -6.95 -5.68
CA SER A 108 19.58 -6.83 -6.87
C SER A 108 19.04 -5.77 -7.84
N PHE A 109 19.79 -4.69 -7.98
CA PHE A 109 19.38 -3.43 -8.58
C PHE A 109 20.32 -3.04 -9.74
N PRO A 110 19.82 -2.37 -10.81
CA PRO A 110 20.64 -2.05 -11.98
C PRO A 110 21.45 -0.76 -11.88
N TYR A 111 21.01 0.26 -11.13
CA TYR A 111 21.74 1.51 -10.94
C TYR A 111 21.96 1.88 -9.48
N ASN A 112 20.91 2.16 -8.71
CA ASN A 112 21.04 2.51 -7.29
C ASN A 112 20.01 1.81 -6.39
N SER A 113 20.27 1.85 -5.09
CA SER A 113 19.35 1.48 -4.01
C SER A 113 19.63 2.37 -2.80
N ILE A 114 18.67 2.52 -1.91
CA ILE A 114 18.87 3.14 -0.59
C ILE A 114 18.73 2.03 0.45
N VAL A 115 19.49 2.12 1.54
CA VAL A 115 19.35 1.23 2.71
C VAL A 115 19.47 2.02 4.01
N THR A 116 18.85 1.52 5.08
CA THR A 116 19.09 1.99 6.46
C THR A 116 19.86 0.92 7.23
N LEU A 117 20.93 1.32 7.91
CA LEU A 117 21.82 0.43 8.66
C LEU A 117 21.81 0.79 10.14
N SER A 118 21.62 -0.22 10.99
CA SER A 118 21.62 -0.12 12.45
C SER A 118 22.88 -0.73 13.05
N GLU A 119 23.31 -0.21 14.21
CA GLU A 119 24.47 -0.71 14.97
C GLU A 119 24.45 -2.23 15.15
N GLY A 120 25.58 -2.89 14.89
CA GLY A 120 25.74 -4.34 15.02
C GLY A 120 25.40 -5.16 13.77
N GLN A 121 24.60 -4.63 12.83
CA GLN A 121 24.29 -5.29 11.56
C GLN A 121 25.54 -5.45 10.67
N VAL A 122 25.42 -6.26 9.62
CA VAL A 122 26.47 -6.45 8.62
C VAL A 122 25.96 -6.15 7.22
N LEU A 123 26.61 -5.20 6.53
CA LEU A 123 26.37 -4.91 5.13
C LEU A 123 27.35 -5.69 4.23
N LYS A 124 26.81 -6.48 3.31
CA LYS A 124 27.56 -7.16 2.25
C LYS A 124 27.27 -6.52 0.90
N LEU A 125 28.32 -6.08 0.19
CA LEU A 125 28.24 -5.40 -1.10
C LEU A 125 28.89 -6.22 -2.21
N THR A 126 28.14 -6.52 -3.27
CA THR A 126 28.62 -7.25 -4.45
C THR A 126 28.38 -6.43 -5.73
N ARG A 127 29.46 -6.15 -6.48
CA ARG A 127 29.46 -5.31 -7.70
C ARG A 127 28.86 -3.91 -7.53
N CYS A 128 28.80 -3.43 -6.30
CA CYS A 128 28.28 -2.13 -5.92
C CYS A 128 29.14 -1.50 -4.81
N SER A 129 28.95 -0.20 -4.59
CA SER A 129 29.56 0.59 -3.53
C SER A 129 28.51 1.35 -2.75
N ALA A 130 28.72 1.56 -1.45
CA ALA A 130 27.86 2.38 -0.60
C ALA A 130 28.53 3.72 -0.24
N SER A 131 27.72 4.76 -0.09
CA SER A 131 28.11 6.10 0.35
C SER A 131 27.02 6.68 1.26
N PRO A 132 27.35 7.51 2.27
CA PRO A 132 26.34 8.14 3.11
C PRO A 132 25.35 8.95 2.27
N ILE A 133 24.04 8.80 2.51
CA ILE A 133 23.00 9.46 1.69
C ILE A 133 23.15 10.99 1.66
N ALA A 134 23.68 11.57 2.74
CA ALA A 134 23.96 13.00 2.88
C ALA A 134 24.99 13.54 1.86
N GLU A 135 25.87 12.67 1.33
CA GLU A 135 26.84 13.01 0.29
C GLU A 135 26.27 12.88 -1.13
N VAL A 136 25.05 12.34 -1.27
CA VAL A 136 24.40 12.09 -2.57
C VAL A 136 23.05 12.83 -2.71
N PRO A 137 23.01 14.17 -2.62
CA PRO A 137 21.76 14.94 -2.74
C PRO A 137 21.13 14.93 -4.15
N GLN A 138 21.82 14.43 -5.19
CA GLN A 138 21.32 14.37 -6.56
C GLN A 138 21.51 12.99 -7.18
N ILE A 139 20.52 12.54 -7.95
CA ILE A 139 20.50 11.30 -8.73
C ILE A 139 20.08 11.64 -10.16
N ASP A 140 20.78 11.12 -11.17
CA ASP A 140 20.34 11.20 -12.56
C ASP A 140 19.05 10.38 -12.78
N HIS A 141 17.94 11.09 -12.97
CA HIS A 141 16.61 10.50 -13.08
C HIS A 141 16.41 9.54 -14.27
N PHE A 142 17.30 9.58 -15.27
CA PHE A 142 17.27 8.62 -16.39
C PHE A 142 17.72 7.21 -15.99
N TYR A 143 18.45 7.08 -14.88
CA TYR A 143 18.99 5.81 -14.38
C TYR A 143 18.51 5.46 -12.97
N GLY A 144 18.11 6.46 -12.16
CA GLY A 144 17.70 6.26 -10.78
C GLY A 144 16.56 5.26 -10.61
N ASN A 145 16.83 4.21 -9.84
CA ASN A 145 15.89 3.20 -9.39
C ASN A 145 15.20 3.59 -8.10
N MET A 146 15.91 4.21 -7.15
CA MET A 146 15.36 4.51 -5.83
C MET A 146 15.60 5.95 -5.41
N TYR A 147 14.56 6.61 -4.92
CA TYR A 147 14.58 8.00 -4.48
C TYR A 147 14.03 8.12 -3.05
N LYS A 148 14.43 9.19 -2.36
CA LYS A 148 13.91 9.58 -1.05
C LYS A 148 13.19 10.90 -1.22
N ILE A 149 11.92 10.94 -0.86
CA ILE A 149 11.04 12.06 -1.18
C ILE A 149 11.25 13.18 -0.17
N GLY A 150 11.37 14.41 -0.68
CA GLY A 150 11.84 15.58 0.08
C GLY A 150 13.34 15.82 0.00
N TYR A 151 14.12 14.80 -0.35
CA TYR A 151 15.58 14.88 -0.42
C TYR A 151 16.12 14.78 -1.86
N HIS A 152 15.88 13.65 -2.54
CA HIS A 152 16.34 13.43 -3.92
C HIS A 152 15.40 14.05 -4.97
N ILE A 153 14.10 13.99 -4.71
CA ILE A 153 13.04 14.67 -5.48
C ILE A 153 12.01 15.23 -4.48
N PRO A 154 11.40 16.41 -4.74
CA PRO A 154 10.32 16.91 -3.89
C PRO A 154 9.10 15.99 -3.85
N ALA A 155 8.28 16.11 -2.81
CA ALA A 155 6.92 15.55 -2.83
C ALA A 155 6.09 16.13 -3.99
N GLY A 156 5.23 15.31 -4.60
CA GLY A 156 4.40 15.72 -5.73
C GLY A 156 4.04 14.59 -6.68
N THR A 157 3.56 14.97 -7.87
CA THR A 157 3.03 14.04 -8.86
C THR A 157 3.93 13.97 -10.10
N TYR A 158 4.37 12.76 -10.45
CA TYR A 158 5.36 12.48 -11.48
C TYR A 158 4.82 11.55 -12.55
N ARG A 159 5.27 11.75 -13.78
CA ARG A 159 5.01 10.82 -14.88
C ARG A 159 6.09 9.76 -14.90
N LEU A 160 5.68 8.51 -14.83
CA LEU A 160 6.51 7.34 -15.04
C LEU A 160 6.41 6.88 -16.50
N LYS A 161 7.49 6.25 -16.97
CA LYS A 161 7.53 5.62 -18.29
C LYS A 161 8.24 4.27 -18.21
N ARG A 162 7.69 3.26 -18.88
CA ARG A 162 8.30 1.93 -19.00
C ARG A 162 9.65 1.99 -19.71
N ALA A 163 10.61 1.20 -19.24
CA ALA A 163 11.89 1.02 -19.91
C ALA A 163 11.72 0.35 -21.28
N LYS A 164 12.51 0.77 -22.29
CA LYS A 164 12.30 0.39 -23.70
C LYS A 164 12.30 -1.12 -23.98
N ASN A 165 12.98 -1.90 -23.15
CA ASN A 165 13.19 -3.34 -23.34
C ASN A 165 12.36 -4.21 -22.38
N ALA A 166 11.57 -3.60 -21.49
CA ALA A 166 10.72 -4.31 -20.54
C ALA A 166 9.33 -4.60 -21.12
N GLN A 167 8.64 -5.62 -20.61
CA GLN A 167 7.25 -5.90 -20.99
C GLN A 167 6.29 -4.96 -20.24
N ALA A 168 6.46 -4.87 -18.92
CA ALA A 168 5.91 -3.86 -18.02
C ALA A 168 7.03 -3.37 -17.08
N GLY A 169 6.84 -2.22 -16.44
CA GLY A 169 7.60 -1.84 -15.25
C GLY A 169 6.69 -1.83 -14.02
N VAL A 170 7.26 -1.64 -12.83
CA VAL A 170 6.52 -1.47 -11.57
C VAL A 170 7.13 -0.31 -10.80
N ALA A 171 6.30 0.46 -10.11
CA ALA A 171 6.73 1.46 -9.15
C ALA A 171 6.10 1.20 -7.79
N PHE A 172 6.88 1.36 -6.73
CA PHE A 172 6.47 1.18 -5.34
C PHE A 172 6.71 2.47 -4.55
N THR A 173 5.76 2.84 -3.71
CA THR A 173 5.97 3.80 -2.62
C THR A 173 6.21 3.02 -1.32
N LEU A 174 7.25 3.38 -0.59
CA LEU A 174 7.69 2.66 0.61
C LEU A 174 7.81 3.60 1.82
N ALA A 175 7.45 3.09 3.00
CA ALA A 175 7.57 3.80 4.27
C ALA A 175 9.02 3.89 4.78
N TRP A 176 9.87 2.92 4.42
CA TRP A 176 11.32 2.92 4.68
C TRP A 176 12.06 2.18 3.55
N PRO A 177 13.37 2.39 3.35
CA PRO A 177 14.07 1.85 2.21
C PRO A 177 14.54 0.42 2.49
N SER A 178 13.68 -0.54 2.15
CA SER A 178 13.95 -1.98 2.24
C SER A 178 13.31 -2.73 1.07
N ASN A 179 13.76 -3.96 0.82
CA ASN A 179 13.20 -4.84 -0.20
C ASN A 179 12.28 -5.93 0.41
N THR A 180 11.80 -5.73 1.65
CA THR A 180 10.75 -6.54 2.28
C THR A 180 9.36 -6.00 1.94
N TYR A 181 8.34 -6.87 1.91
CA TYR A 181 6.97 -6.45 1.57
C TYR A 181 6.32 -5.53 2.61
N ASP A 182 6.74 -5.63 3.87
CA ASP A 182 6.14 -4.90 5.01
C ASP A 182 6.27 -3.38 4.92
N CYS A 183 7.17 -2.88 4.07
CA CYS A 183 7.40 -1.46 3.87
C CYS A 183 6.57 -0.83 2.74
N VAL A 184 5.87 -1.62 1.93
CA VAL A 184 5.12 -1.16 0.75
C VAL A 184 3.83 -0.45 1.17
N ILE A 185 3.71 0.83 0.82
CA ILE A 185 2.50 1.65 1.01
C ILE A 185 1.53 1.42 -0.15
N ASP A 186 2.03 1.54 -1.39
CA ASP A 186 1.28 1.37 -2.63
C ASP A 186 2.21 0.94 -3.77
N TYR A 187 1.66 0.28 -4.81
CA TYR A 187 2.40 -0.10 -6.00
C TYR A 187 1.55 0.02 -7.27
N MET A 188 2.19 0.27 -8.41
CA MET A 188 1.52 0.35 -9.71
C MET A 188 2.32 -0.27 -10.86
N GLU A 189 1.61 -0.91 -11.79
CA GLU A 189 2.17 -1.39 -13.06
C GLU A 189 2.30 -0.25 -14.08
N VAL A 190 3.46 -0.17 -14.74
CA VAL A 190 3.78 0.81 -15.78
C VAL A 190 3.83 0.11 -17.15
N LYS A 191 2.67 -0.08 -17.78
CA LYS A 191 2.53 -0.74 -19.11
C LYS A 191 3.17 0.07 -20.27
N ASP A 192 3.09 1.40 -20.23
CA ASP A 192 3.81 2.31 -21.14
C ASP A 192 4.12 3.66 -20.48
N ASN A 193 3.09 4.32 -19.97
CA ASN A 193 3.19 5.50 -19.11
C ASN A 193 2.21 5.36 -17.95
N ALA A 194 2.58 5.87 -16.79
CA ALA A 194 1.73 5.97 -15.59
C ALA A 194 1.98 7.32 -14.90
N VAL A 195 1.16 7.67 -13.92
CA VAL A 195 1.40 8.83 -13.05
C VAL A 195 1.30 8.39 -11.59
N ILE A 196 2.35 8.69 -10.84
CA ILE A 196 2.48 8.40 -9.41
C ILE A 196 2.47 9.70 -8.60
N THR A 197 1.87 9.67 -7.41
CA THR A 197 1.97 10.75 -6.42
C THR A 197 2.77 10.22 -5.25
N VAL A 198 3.69 11.03 -4.74
CA VAL A 198 4.62 10.65 -3.66
C VAL A 198 4.71 11.77 -2.63
N HIS A 199 4.80 11.41 -1.36
CA HIS A 199 4.71 12.31 -0.21
C HIS A 199 6.05 12.43 0.54
N GLU A 200 6.22 13.55 1.24
CA GLU A 200 7.45 13.88 1.98
C GLU A 200 7.81 12.77 2.99
N GLY A 201 9.05 12.28 2.95
CA GLY A 201 9.52 11.20 3.83
C GLY A 201 9.38 9.77 3.29
N GLU A 202 8.58 9.55 2.24
CA GLU A 202 8.49 8.27 1.55
C GLU A 202 9.77 7.95 0.75
N TYR A 203 9.82 6.72 0.22
CA TYR A 203 10.79 6.29 -0.79
C TYR A 203 10.06 5.81 -2.03
N LEU A 204 10.57 6.14 -3.21
CA LEU A 204 10.05 5.68 -4.50
C LEU A 204 11.03 4.68 -5.10
N GLN A 205 10.63 3.42 -5.25
CA GLN A 205 11.38 2.37 -5.95
C GLN A 205 10.78 2.11 -7.33
N LEU A 206 11.62 2.05 -8.36
CA LEU A 206 11.28 1.87 -9.77
C LEU A 206 11.99 0.64 -10.33
N GLU A 207 11.18 -0.29 -10.84
CA GLU A 207 11.62 -1.49 -11.53
C GLU A 207 11.17 -1.42 -12.98
N ASP A 208 12.12 -1.56 -13.92
CA ASP A 208 11.86 -1.56 -15.36
C ASP A 208 11.01 -0.37 -15.88
N CYS A 209 11.02 0.73 -15.14
CA CYS A 209 10.47 2.04 -15.48
C CYS A 209 11.37 3.17 -14.96
N LEU A 210 11.08 4.41 -15.35
CA LEU A 210 11.84 5.61 -15.00
C LEU A 210 10.93 6.83 -14.81
N LEU A 211 11.39 7.80 -14.02
CA LEU A 211 10.81 9.14 -13.99
C LEU A 211 11.01 9.81 -15.35
N ALA A 212 9.94 10.24 -16.00
CA ALA A 212 10.01 10.90 -17.31
C ALA A 212 9.93 12.42 -17.21
N SER A 213 9.12 12.93 -16.27
CA SER A 213 8.94 14.35 -15.96
C SER A 213 8.11 14.50 -14.68
N THR A 214 7.95 15.72 -14.17
CA THR A 214 6.75 16.04 -13.38
C THR A 214 5.51 15.84 -14.25
N ALA A 215 4.38 15.44 -13.66
CA ALA A 215 3.15 15.23 -14.42
C ALA A 215 2.50 16.58 -14.77
N SER A 216 2.13 16.78 -16.04
CA SER A 216 1.22 17.87 -16.40
C SER A 216 -0.22 17.54 -16.03
N ALA A 217 -1.11 18.53 -16.04
CA ALA A 217 -2.55 18.30 -15.85
C ALA A 217 -3.14 17.31 -16.89
N GLU A 218 -2.59 17.28 -18.11
CA GLU A 218 -3.03 16.35 -19.15
C GLU A 218 -2.44 14.94 -18.93
N ASP A 219 -1.21 14.82 -18.42
CA ASP A 219 -0.65 13.52 -18.01
C ASP A 219 -1.44 12.94 -16.83
N ILE A 220 -1.78 13.78 -15.84
CA ILE A 220 -2.66 13.42 -14.72
C ILE A 220 -4.00 12.90 -15.26
N LYS A 221 -4.69 13.66 -16.11
CA LYS A 221 -5.98 13.25 -16.68
C LYS A 221 -5.92 11.96 -17.49
N ARG A 222 -4.77 11.63 -18.08
CA ARG A 222 -4.61 10.54 -19.05
C ARG A 222 -3.99 9.26 -18.47
N TYR A 223 -3.15 9.39 -17.44
CA TYR A 223 -2.30 8.31 -16.93
C TYR A 223 -2.32 8.18 -15.40
N ARG A 224 -3.01 9.08 -14.67
CA ARG A 224 -3.24 8.89 -13.24
C ARG A 224 -4.30 7.83 -13.07
N ILE A 225 -3.90 6.72 -12.47
CA ILE A 225 -4.83 5.82 -11.80
C ILE A 225 -5.22 6.56 -10.51
N PRO A 226 -6.49 6.95 -10.31
CA PRO A 226 -6.89 7.64 -9.09
C PRO A 226 -6.73 6.69 -7.89
N THR A 227 -6.24 7.21 -6.77
CA THR A 227 -6.12 6.42 -5.54
C THR A 227 -7.52 6.00 -5.05
N ALA A 228 -7.62 4.92 -4.27
CA ALA A 228 -8.93 4.46 -3.77
C ALA A 228 -9.69 5.57 -2.99
N SER A 229 -8.95 6.36 -2.20
CA SER A 229 -9.47 7.51 -1.45
C SER A 229 -9.95 8.65 -2.38
N GLU A 230 -9.18 9.03 -3.40
CA GLU A 230 -9.59 10.09 -4.33
C GLU A 230 -10.70 9.66 -5.29
N THR A 231 -10.78 8.36 -5.61
CA THR A 231 -11.92 7.80 -6.35
C THR A 231 -13.18 7.97 -5.51
N ALA A 232 -13.14 7.58 -4.23
CA ALA A 232 -14.26 7.78 -3.31
C ALA A 232 -14.63 9.27 -3.11
N ILE A 233 -13.67 10.19 -3.00
CA ILE A 233 -13.96 11.64 -2.86
C ILE A 233 -14.49 12.24 -4.17
N ALA A 234 -13.95 11.84 -5.33
CA ALA A 234 -14.45 12.28 -6.63
C ALA A 234 -15.85 11.72 -6.91
N GLU A 235 -16.13 10.50 -6.48
CA GLU A 235 -17.46 9.89 -6.49
C GLU A 235 -18.40 10.60 -5.50
N GLU A 236 -17.96 10.95 -4.29
CA GLU A 236 -18.79 11.69 -3.33
C GLU A 236 -19.09 13.12 -3.81
N GLU A 237 -18.14 13.82 -4.43
CA GLU A 237 -18.37 15.11 -5.08
C GLU A 237 -19.23 15.00 -6.35
N ALA A 238 -19.04 13.95 -7.16
CA ALA A 238 -19.90 13.67 -8.31
C ALA A 238 -21.32 13.32 -7.87
N LEU A 239 -21.47 12.59 -6.77
CA LEU A 239 -22.75 12.25 -6.12
C LEU A 239 -23.41 13.52 -5.57
N LYS A 240 -22.66 14.42 -4.91
CA LYS A 240 -23.16 15.74 -4.47
C LYS A 240 -23.59 16.63 -5.64
N ARG A 241 -22.91 16.55 -6.80
CA ARG A 241 -23.29 17.27 -8.05
C ARG A 241 -24.45 16.58 -8.79
N GLN A 242 -24.60 15.26 -8.70
CA GLN A 242 -25.75 14.51 -9.23
C GLN A 242 -26.99 14.58 -8.32
N GLN A 243 -26.84 14.88 -7.02
CA GLN A 243 -27.96 15.10 -6.10
C GLN A 243 -28.82 16.32 -6.49
N THR A 244 -28.33 17.22 -7.36
CA THR A 244 -29.17 18.17 -8.10
C THR A 244 -29.84 17.59 -9.37
N SER A 245 -30.31 16.34 -9.28
CA SER A 245 -31.17 15.60 -10.23
C SER A 245 -30.53 15.15 -11.56
N PRO A 246 -30.98 14.05 -12.21
CA PRO A 246 -32.25 13.33 -11.97
C PRO A 246 -32.19 11.79 -11.76
N ILE A 247 -33.15 11.31 -10.95
CA ILE A 247 -33.91 10.03 -11.07
C ILE A 247 -33.11 8.74 -11.38
N LEU A 248 -32.89 7.93 -10.34
CA LEU A 248 -32.63 6.49 -10.47
C LEU A 248 -33.86 5.77 -11.05
N VAL A 249 -33.65 4.91 -12.05
CA VAL A 249 -34.68 4.03 -12.60
C VAL A 249 -34.64 2.68 -11.86
N SER A 250 -35.80 2.07 -11.62
CA SER A 250 -35.98 0.85 -10.81
C SER A 250 -35.49 -0.45 -11.49
N GLY A 251 -34.46 -0.38 -12.34
CA GLY A 251 -33.98 -1.50 -13.15
C GLY A 251 -32.70 -2.19 -12.67
N ASP A 252 -31.85 -1.48 -11.91
CA ASP A 252 -30.48 -1.94 -11.58
C ASP A 252 -30.38 -2.65 -10.21
N LEU A 253 -31.51 -2.88 -9.53
CA LEU A 253 -31.55 -3.59 -8.25
C LEU A 253 -31.65 -5.11 -8.47
N VAL A 254 -30.79 -5.86 -7.78
CA VAL A 254 -30.82 -7.31 -7.78
C VAL A 254 -31.94 -7.78 -6.83
N ALA A 255 -33.01 -8.32 -7.40
CA ALA A 255 -34.20 -8.71 -6.66
C ALA A 255 -33.89 -9.78 -5.58
N GLY A 256 -34.37 -9.54 -4.36
CA GLY A 256 -34.17 -10.45 -3.22
C GLY A 256 -32.94 -10.17 -2.36
N LEU A 257 -32.15 -9.14 -2.66
CA LEU A 257 -31.02 -8.69 -1.84
C LEU A 257 -31.34 -7.38 -1.10
N SER A 258 -30.77 -7.18 0.09
CA SER A 258 -30.98 -5.96 0.88
C SER A 258 -30.10 -4.81 0.41
N THR A 259 -30.67 -3.60 0.34
CA THR A 259 -29.97 -2.34 0.01
C THR A 259 -29.64 -1.51 1.25
N SER A 260 -29.58 -2.17 2.42
CA SER A 260 -29.21 -1.56 3.69
C SER A 260 -28.68 -2.61 4.66
N THR A 261 -27.59 -2.27 5.35
CA THR A 261 -27.10 -3.02 6.50
C THR A 261 -27.99 -2.77 7.73
N SER A 262 -28.24 -3.83 8.50
CA SER A 262 -28.98 -3.76 9.77
C SER A 262 -28.28 -2.87 10.80
N LYS A 263 -29.04 -2.39 11.80
CA LYS A 263 -28.50 -1.68 12.96
C LYS A 263 -28.65 -2.59 14.19
N PRO A 264 -27.59 -3.32 14.59
CA PRO A 264 -27.62 -4.16 15.79
C PRO A 264 -27.75 -3.33 17.06
N GLU A 265 -28.25 -3.94 18.13
CA GLU A 265 -28.29 -3.36 19.48
C GLU A 265 -27.02 -3.69 20.26
N THR A 266 -26.48 -4.90 20.07
CA THR A 266 -25.23 -5.37 20.66
C THR A 266 -24.06 -5.05 19.75
N ILE A 267 -23.19 -4.13 20.18
CA ILE A 267 -22.01 -3.69 19.44
C ILE A 267 -20.79 -3.78 20.36
N TYR A 268 -19.86 -4.65 20.01
CA TYR A 268 -18.55 -4.77 20.66
C TYR A 268 -17.54 -3.88 19.92
N PRO A 269 -16.86 -2.93 20.60
CA PRO A 269 -15.79 -2.14 20.01
C PRO A 269 -14.53 -3.00 19.73
N ALA A 270 -13.62 -2.49 18.91
CA ALA A 270 -12.30 -3.08 18.67
C ALA A 270 -11.54 -3.33 20.00
N ASP A 271 -11.24 -4.60 20.29
CA ASP A 271 -10.46 -5.09 21.44
C ASP A 271 -10.13 -6.58 21.23
N THR A 272 -9.44 -7.21 22.20
CA THR A 272 -9.27 -8.67 22.31
C THR A 272 -10.27 -9.25 23.32
N TYR A 273 -11.12 -10.17 22.88
CA TYR A 273 -12.17 -10.79 23.70
C TYR A 273 -11.92 -12.29 23.93
N LEU A 274 -12.00 -12.75 25.19
CA LEU A 274 -12.06 -14.19 25.50
C LEU A 274 -13.48 -14.73 25.30
N VAL A 275 -13.62 -15.67 24.38
CA VAL A 275 -14.90 -16.24 23.99
C VAL A 275 -15.39 -17.22 25.08
N GLY A 276 -16.61 -17.03 25.55
CA GLY A 276 -17.18 -17.71 26.73
C GLY A 276 -17.13 -16.87 28.01
N SER A 277 -16.31 -15.81 28.04
CA SER A 277 -16.25 -14.82 29.13
C SER A 277 -16.77 -13.46 28.69
N ASP A 278 -16.08 -12.84 27.74
CA ASP A 278 -16.25 -11.43 27.37
C ASP A 278 -17.12 -11.31 26.12
N LEU A 279 -17.06 -12.33 25.25
CA LEU A 279 -17.85 -12.49 24.03
C LEU A 279 -18.56 -13.85 24.05
N PRO A 280 -19.89 -13.93 23.88
CA PRO A 280 -20.60 -15.21 23.78
C PRO A 280 -20.13 -16.07 22.60
N VAL A 281 -20.15 -17.40 22.76
CA VAL A 281 -19.91 -18.36 21.67
C VAL A 281 -20.94 -18.14 20.55
N GLY A 282 -20.48 -18.01 19.31
CA GLY A 282 -21.39 -17.77 18.18
C GLY A 282 -20.71 -17.31 16.91
N GLU A 283 -21.52 -16.70 16.05
CA GLU A 283 -21.10 -16.08 14.79
C GLU A 283 -21.36 -14.59 14.84
N TYR A 284 -20.40 -13.82 14.35
CA TYR A 284 -20.41 -12.37 14.40
C TYR A 284 -20.15 -11.78 13.01
N VAL A 285 -20.82 -10.68 12.72
CA VAL A 285 -20.45 -9.79 11.62
C VAL A 285 -19.55 -8.72 12.20
N LEU A 286 -18.35 -8.61 11.65
CA LEU A 286 -17.44 -7.49 11.85
C LEU A 286 -17.76 -6.45 10.77
N LEU A 287 -18.06 -5.22 11.15
CA LEU A 287 -18.31 -4.10 10.23
C LEU A 287 -17.19 -3.08 10.34
N SER A 288 -16.57 -2.70 9.23
CA SER A 288 -15.50 -1.69 9.21
C SER A 288 -16.01 -0.32 9.68
N THR A 289 -15.17 0.41 10.42
CA THR A 289 -15.44 1.81 10.82
C THR A 289 -14.98 2.84 9.78
N GLY A 290 -14.31 2.41 8.70
CA GLY A 290 -14.10 3.21 7.48
C GLY A 290 -12.98 4.26 7.51
N GLU A 291 -12.23 4.40 8.62
CA GLU A 291 -11.07 5.31 8.69
C GLU A 291 -9.77 4.64 8.21
N GLU A 292 -9.65 3.33 8.42
CA GLU A 292 -8.51 2.49 8.02
C GLU A 292 -9.04 1.07 7.66
N PRO A 293 -8.28 0.24 6.93
CA PRO A 293 -8.64 -1.16 6.69
C PRO A 293 -8.81 -1.91 8.02
N GLY A 294 -9.91 -2.65 8.17
CA GLY A 294 -10.12 -3.50 9.34
C GLY A 294 -9.35 -4.80 9.24
N VAL A 295 -8.99 -5.37 10.38
CA VAL A 295 -8.37 -6.70 10.49
C VAL A 295 -9.00 -7.48 11.64
N TYR A 296 -9.02 -8.81 11.53
CA TYR A 296 -9.34 -9.70 12.64
C TYR A 296 -8.35 -10.85 12.76
N MET A 297 -8.35 -11.44 13.95
CA MET A 297 -7.54 -12.58 14.32
C MET A 297 -8.30 -13.47 15.31
N ILE A 298 -8.24 -14.78 15.12
CA ILE A 298 -8.76 -15.79 16.04
C ILE A 298 -7.60 -16.69 16.47
N SER A 299 -7.42 -16.90 17.77
CA SER A 299 -6.30 -17.64 18.38
C SER A 299 -6.75 -18.47 19.59
N ASP A 300 -5.91 -19.36 20.10
CA ASP A 300 -6.10 -20.05 21.38
C ASP A 300 -5.43 -19.33 22.57
N LYS A 301 -4.85 -18.15 22.31
CA LYS A 301 -4.09 -17.31 23.25
C LYS A 301 -4.49 -15.84 23.09
N ALA A 302 -4.46 -15.08 24.18
CA ALA A 302 -4.77 -13.65 24.20
C ALA A 302 -3.77 -12.80 23.39
N ASP A 303 -2.52 -13.25 23.29
CA ASP A 303 -1.40 -12.54 22.66
C ASP A 303 -0.58 -13.58 21.87
N PRO A 304 -0.89 -13.78 20.56
CA PRO A 304 -0.21 -14.77 19.73
C PRO A 304 1.06 -14.18 19.09
N ASP A 305 2.23 -14.51 19.67
CA ASP A 305 3.56 -14.06 19.20
C ASP A 305 3.93 -14.54 17.78
N LYS A 306 3.16 -15.47 17.19
CA LYS A 306 3.49 -16.16 15.94
C LYS A 306 2.27 -16.57 15.14
N HIS A 307 2.46 -16.67 13.82
CA HIS A 307 1.45 -17.16 12.88
C HIS A 307 0.94 -18.59 13.17
N GLU A 308 1.76 -19.45 13.80
CA GLU A 308 1.36 -20.82 14.17
C GLU A 308 0.33 -20.88 15.32
N ASP A 309 0.14 -19.78 16.05
CA ASP A 309 -0.84 -19.64 17.13
C ASP A 309 -2.21 -19.14 16.61
N LEU A 310 -2.33 -18.89 15.31
CA LEU A 310 -3.54 -18.35 14.68
C LEU A 310 -4.42 -19.47 14.12
N ILE A 311 -5.68 -19.45 14.54
CA ILE A 311 -6.75 -20.34 14.06
C ILE A 311 -7.33 -19.80 12.74
N ASP A 312 -7.47 -18.48 12.65
CA ASP A 312 -7.94 -17.74 11.47
C ASP A 312 -7.51 -16.26 11.56
N TYR A 313 -7.37 -15.55 10.45
CA TYR A 313 -6.99 -14.13 10.45
C TYR A 313 -7.35 -13.43 9.13
N GLY A 314 -7.22 -12.10 9.10
CA GLY A 314 -7.07 -11.29 7.89
C GLY A 314 -8.02 -10.08 7.81
N GLY A 315 -8.10 -9.47 6.63
CA GLY A 315 -8.76 -8.18 6.43
C GLY A 315 -10.30 -8.17 6.50
N ILE A 316 -10.83 -6.97 6.74
CA ILE A 316 -12.23 -6.56 6.75
C ILE A 316 -12.33 -5.32 5.85
N GLN A 317 -12.86 -5.47 4.64
CA GLN A 317 -12.96 -4.36 3.67
C GLN A 317 -14.18 -3.48 3.94
N THR A 318 -15.34 -4.11 4.11
CA THR A 318 -16.58 -3.47 4.55
C THR A 318 -17.23 -4.30 5.65
N ASP A 319 -17.27 -5.62 5.46
CA ASP A 319 -17.64 -6.59 6.47
C ASP A 319 -16.79 -7.87 6.41
N ALA A 320 -16.80 -8.64 7.51
CA ALA A 320 -16.32 -10.02 7.57
C ALA A 320 -17.20 -10.85 8.52
N ILE A 321 -17.34 -12.15 8.26
CA ILE A 321 -18.18 -13.05 9.07
C ILE A 321 -17.30 -14.08 9.77
N VAL A 322 -17.24 -14.01 11.10
CA VAL A 322 -16.37 -14.87 11.93
C VAL A 322 -17.18 -15.85 12.79
N ALA A 323 -16.61 -17.02 13.12
CA ALA A 323 -17.24 -18.02 14.00
C ALA A 323 -16.28 -18.47 15.11
N VAL A 324 -16.64 -18.12 16.35
CA VAL A 324 -15.80 -18.26 17.54
C VAL A 324 -16.36 -19.31 18.50
N LYS A 325 -15.47 -20.01 19.20
CA LYS A 325 -15.78 -21.11 20.14
C LYS A 325 -15.26 -20.79 21.54
N GLU A 326 -15.84 -21.47 22.52
CA GLU A 326 -15.42 -21.42 23.93
C GLU A 326 -13.90 -21.55 24.08
N GLY A 327 -13.28 -20.56 24.74
CA GLY A 327 -11.83 -20.52 25.00
C GLY A 327 -10.95 -20.03 23.84
N GLU A 328 -11.52 -19.73 22.67
CA GLU A 328 -10.80 -18.96 21.63
C GLU A 328 -10.78 -17.47 22.00
N TYR A 329 -9.82 -16.72 21.44
CA TYR A 329 -9.78 -15.27 21.50
C TYR A 329 -10.18 -14.70 20.15
N LEU A 330 -10.93 -13.60 20.14
CA LEU A 330 -11.20 -12.79 18.96
C LEU A 330 -10.61 -11.40 19.18
N THR A 331 -9.63 -11.03 18.35
CA THR A 331 -9.06 -9.69 18.29
C THR A 331 -9.46 -9.05 16.97
N PHE A 332 -9.90 -7.79 16.98
CA PHE A 332 -10.19 -7.04 15.76
C PHE A 332 -9.94 -5.54 15.92
N GLU A 333 -9.52 -4.91 14.84
CA GLU A 333 -9.18 -3.48 14.77
C GLU A 333 -9.93 -2.81 13.60
N ASN A 334 -10.16 -1.50 13.71
CA ASN A 334 -10.86 -0.67 12.72
C ASN A 334 -12.23 -1.23 12.28
N ALA A 335 -12.91 -1.93 13.21
CA ALA A 335 -14.21 -2.55 13.03
C ALA A 335 -14.99 -2.66 14.35
N THR A 336 -16.29 -2.96 14.25
CA THR A 336 -17.14 -3.35 15.38
C THR A 336 -17.72 -4.75 15.16
N ALA A 337 -17.83 -5.57 16.21
CA ALA A 337 -18.47 -6.89 16.12
C ALA A 337 -19.91 -6.85 16.64
N SER A 338 -20.82 -7.54 15.94
CA SER A 338 -22.21 -7.75 16.37
C SER A 338 -22.68 -9.18 16.07
N PRO A 339 -23.54 -9.79 16.90
CA PRO A 339 -24.07 -11.12 16.65
C PRO A 339 -24.76 -11.20 15.28
N ILE A 340 -24.49 -12.25 14.50
CA ILE A 340 -25.02 -12.37 13.12
C ILE A 340 -26.56 -12.35 13.06
N GLU A 341 -27.24 -12.77 14.13
CA GLU A 341 -28.70 -12.73 14.24
C GLU A 341 -29.27 -11.31 14.40
N GLU A 342 -28.47 -10.35 14.88
CA GLU A 342 -28.79 -8.93 14.92
C GLU A 342 -28.44 -8.20 13.61
N VAL A 343 -27.67 -8.85 12.73
CA VAL A 343 -27.29 -8.32 11.41
C VAL A 343 -27.89 -9.17 10.26
N PRO A 344 -29.21 -9.43 10.22
CA PRO A 344 -29.81 -10.30 9.20
C PRO A 344 -29.76 -9.71 7.78
N ASN A 345 -29.47 -8.42 7.64
CA ASN A 345 -29.34 -7.74 6.35
C ASN A 345 -27.97 -7.05 6.26
N LEU A 346 -27.32 -7.22 5.11
CA LEU A 346 -26.18 -6.43 4.66
C LEU A 346 -26.56 -5.70 3.38
N ASP A 347 -26.03 -4.49 3.16
CA ASP A 347 -26.17 -3.82 1.86
C ASP A 347 -25.33 -4.55 0.80
N TYR A 348 -25.98 -5.29 -0.11
CA TYR A 348 -25.30 -6.14 -1.08
C TYR A 348 -24.39 -5.39 -2.06
N ARG A 349 -24.52 -4.06 -2.12
CA ARG A 349 -23.76 -3.18 -3.02
C ARG A 349 -22.38 -2.83 -2.48
N SER A 350 -22.17 -3.01 -1.17
CA SER A 350 -20.90 -2.69 -0.49
C SER A 350 -20.35 -3.86 0.32
N ALA A 351 -21.20 -4.76 0.84
CA ALA A 351 -20.75 -5.91 1.61
C ALA A 351 -19.94 -6.90 0.75
N THR A 352 -18.88 -7.43 1.34
CA THR A 352 -17.92 -8.36 0.73
C THR A 352 -18.12 -9.80 1.21
N GLU A 353 -18.76 -10.03 2.35
CA GLU A 353 -19.04 -11.37 2.87
C GLU A 353 -20.54 -11.62 3.12
N PHE A 354 -21.04 -12.83 2.83
CA PHE A 354 -22.45 -13.16 3.03
C PHE A 354 -22.65 -14.59 3.52
N LYS A 355 -23.50 -14.78 4.53
CA LYS A 355 -23.97 -16.10 4.94
C LYS A 355 -25.25 -16.48 4.20
N VAL A 356 -25.22 -17.60 3.48
CA VAL A 356 -26.32 -18.07 2.64
C VAL A 356 -27.43 -18.66 3.52
N GLY A 357 -28.63 -18.11 3.37
CA GLY A 357 -29.79 -18.38 4.23
C GLY A 357 -29.89 -17.47 5.46
N VAL A 358 -28.98 -16.50 5.61
CA VAL A 358 -29.14 -15.35 6.52
C VAL A 358 -29.17 -14.06 5.69
N HIS A 359 -28.03 -13.61 5.15
CA HIS A 359 -27.92 -12.35 4.40
C HIS A 359 -28.44 -12.46 2.97
N ILE A 360 -28.26 -13.61 2.31
CA ILE A 360 -28.72 -13.87 0.93
C ILE A 360 -29.44 -15.22 0.83
N PRO A 361 -30.54 -15.34 0.05
CA PRO A 361 -31.18 -16.64 -0.20
C PRO A 361 -30.26 -17.64 -0.92
N ALA A 362 -30.45 -18.93 -0.65
CA ALA A 362 -29.87 -20.00 -1.46
C ALA A 362 -30.46 -19.99 -2.89
N GLY A 363 -29.64 -20.26 -3.90
CA GLY A 363 -30.00 -20.13 -5.31
C GLY A 363 -28.79 -19.84 -6.20
N THR A 364 -29.03 -19.63 -7.50
CA THR A 364 -27.99 -19.20 -8.44
C THR A 364 -27.98 -17.68 -8.55
N TRP A 365 -26.86 -17.07 -8.20
CA TRP A 365 -26.59 -15.63 -8.29
C TRP A 365 -25.58 -15.35 -9.39
N TYR A 366 -25.62 -14.15 -9.96
CA TYR A 366 -24.76 -13.73 -11.06
C TYR A 366 -23.82 -12.63 -10.60
N PHE A 367 -22.55 -12.74 -10.99
CA PHE A 367 -21.49 -11.84 -10.58
C PHE A 367 -20.75 -11.28 -11.78
N VAL A 368 -20.24 -10.06 -11.65
CA VAL A 368 -19.44 -9.33 -12.65
C VAL A 368 -18.37 -8.51 -11.93
N THR A 369 -17.20 -8.37 -12.56
CA THR A 369 -16.30 -7.23 -12.27
C THR A 369 -16.68 -6.07 -13.20
N ASP A 370 -16.55 -4.84 -12.72
CA ASP A 370 -16.61 -3.62 -13.56
C ASP A 370 -15.25 -3.30 -14.19
N ASP A 371 -14.19 -3.92 -13.69
CA ASP A 371 -12.82 -3.71 -14.12
C ASP A 371 -12.37 -4.88 -15.04
N PRO A 372 -12.18 -4.66 -16.35
CA PRO A 372 -11.71 -5.69 -17.27
C PRO A 372 -10.22 -6.05 -17.08
N ASP A 373 -9.44 -5.22 -16.39
CA ASP A 373 -8.01 -5.43 -16.10
C ASP A 373 -7.80 -6.09 -14.72
N ASN A 374 -8.78 -6.00 -13.80
CA ASN A 374 -8.74 -6.61 -12.46
C ASN A 374 -9.77 -7.75 -12.34
N THR A 375 -9.28 -8.98 -12.25
CA THR A 375 -10.14 -10.17 -12.23
C THR A 375 -10.86 -10.30 -10.89
N GLY A 376 -12.19 -10.18 -10.91
CA GLY A 376 -12.99 -10.42 -9.72
C GLY A 376 -12.88 -11.87 -9.27
N ILE A 377 -13.05 -12.14 -7.98
CA ILE A 377 -12.99 -13.48 -7.42
C ILE A 377 -14.15 -13.68 -6.46
N VAL A 378 -14.84 -14.81 -6.59
CA VAL A 378 -15.80 -15.29 -5.60
C VAL A 378 -15.33 -16.62 -5.03
N PHE A 379 -15.26 -16.69 -3.71
CA PHE A 379 -15.08 -17.92 -2.96
C PHE A 379 -16.41 -18.37 -2.36
N VAL A 380 -16.66 -19.67 -2.38
CA VAL A 380 -17.76 -20.32 -1.68
C VAL A 380 -17.15 -21.25 -0.64
N MET A 381 -17.46 -21.03 0.63
CA MET A 381 -16.89 -21.73 1.78
C MET A 381 -17.97 -22.55 2.51
N SER A 382 -17.56 -23.65 3.16
CA SER A 382 -18.39 -24.44 4.07
C SER A 382 -18.42 -23.92 5.51
N ALA A 383 -17.44 -23.08 5.87
CA ALA A 383 -17.27 -22.45 7.17
C ALA A 383 -16.68 -21.04 7.02
N THR A 384 -16.80 -20.21 8.04
CA THR A 384 -16.20 -18.86 8.09
C THR A 384 -14.68 -18.87 8.11
N ARG A 385 -14.06 -19.86 8.77
CA ARG A 385 -12.61 -19.96 8.94
C ARG A 385 -11.96 -20.05 7.57
N ARG A 386 -11.08 -19.10 7.23
CA ARG A 386 -10.52 -18.93 5.87
C ARG A 386 -9.40 -19.93 5.56
N GLN A 387 -9.62 -21.18 5.94
CA GLN A 387 -8.72 -22.31 5.71
C GLN A 387 -9.03 -22.98 4.38
N TYR A 388 -8.00 -23.27 3.58
CA TYR A 388 -8.14 -23.87 2.24
C TYR A 388 -9.00 -25.16 2.20
N LYS A 389 -9.02 -25.93 3.29
CA LYS A 389 -9.82 -27.17 3.45
C LYS A 389 -11.34 -26.92 3.41
N ASP A 390 -11.78 -25.72 3.77
CA ASP A 390 -13.19 -25.34 3.90
C ASP A 390 -13.69 -24.61 2.63
N MET A 391 -12.82 -24.39 1.64
CA MET A 391 -13.18 -23.83 0.34
C MET A 391 -13.87 -24.88 -0.54
N LEU A 392 -15.16 -24.64 -0.85
CA LEU A 392 -15.98 -25.48 -1.72
C LEU A 392 -15.80 -25.12 -3.20
N SER A 393 -15.65 -23.84 -3.52
CA SER A 393 -15.28 -23.40 -4.86
C SER A 393 -14.63 -22.02 -4.87
N MET A 394 -13.84 -21.77 -5.90
CA MET A 394 -13.33 -20.45 -6.28
C MET A 394 -13.71 -20.22 -7.74
N LYS A 395 -14.22 -19.03 -8.07
CA LYS A 395 -14.44 -18.60 -9.46
C LYS A 395 -13.82 -17.25 -9.71
N TYR A 396 -13.13 -17.15 -10.84
CA TYR A 396 -12.81 -15.87 -11.46
C TYR A 396 -14.07 -15.30 -12.12
N ILE A 397 -14.22 -13.99 -11.97
CA ILE A 397 -15.33 -13.19 -12.46
C ILE A 397 -14.77 -12.19 -13.48
N ASP A 398 -15.36 -12.16 -14.67
CA ASP A 398 -15.04 -11.20 -15.72
C ASP A 398 -16.17 -10.16 -15.89
N THR A 399 -16.11 -9.37 -16.95
CA THR A 399 -17.12 -8.34 -17.25
C THR A 399 -18.45 -8.91 -17.79
N THR A 400 -18.55 -10.24 -17.93
CA THR A 400 -19.78 -10.95 -18.28
C THR A 400 -20.37 -11.67 -17.06
N PRO A 401 -21.73 -11.78 -16.94
CA PRO A 401 -22.34 -12.39 -15.76
C PRO A 401 -21.99 -13.86 -15.54
N VAL A 402 -21.16 -14.14 -14.55
CA VAL A 402 -20.75 -15.48 -14.11
C VAL A 402 -21.75 -16.03 -13.10
N PRO A 403 -22.43 -17.17 -13.37
CA PRO A 403 -23.36 -17.80 -12.43
C PRO A 403 -22.65 -18.62 -11.34
N ILE A 404 -23.11 -18.47 -10.10
CA ILE A 404 -22.65 -19.24 -8.94
C ILE A 404 -23.87 -19.72 -8.15
N THR A 405 -23.97 -21.04 -7.97
CA THR A 405 -25.02 -21.67 -7.16
C THR A 405 -24.57 -21.77 -5.71
N LEU A 406 -25.39 -21.24 -4.80
CA LEU A 406 -25.15 -21.17 -3.36
C LEU A 406 -26.20 -21.99 -2.61
N GLU A 407 -25.74 -22.79 -1.66
CA GLU A 407 -26.58 -23.63 -0.78
C GLU A 407 -26.68 -23.03 0.63
N LYS A 408 -27.81 -23.28 1.31
CA LYS A 408 -28.04 -22.74 2.65
C LYS A 408 -26.97 -23.23 3.64
N GLY A 409 -26.36 -22.29 4.37
CA GLY A 409 -25.30 -22.54 5.34
C GLY A 409 -23.88 -22.35 4.79
N GLN A 410 -23.72 -22.13 3.49
CA GLN A 410 -22.44 -21.71 2.90
C GLN A 410 -22.15 -20.24 3.21
N TYR A 411 -20.89 -19.85 3.03
CA TYR A 411 -20.42 -18.46 3.09
C TYR A 411 -19.88 -18.06 1.72
N LEU A 412 -20.20 -16.82 1.33
CA LEU A 412 -19.77 -16.20 0.09
C LEU A 412 -18.76 -15.11 0.44
N LEU A 413 -17.56 -15.18 -0.11
CA LEU A 413 -16.57 -14.11 -0.04
C LEU A 413 -16.35 -13.53 -1.43
N MET A 414 -16.37 -12.21 -1.55
CA MET A 414 -16.30 -11.48 -2.81
C MET A 414 -15.11 -10.52 -2.82
N MET A 415 -14.32 -10.58 -3.89
CA MET A 415 -13.23 -9.64 -4.16
C MET A 415 -13.41 -9.05 -5.55
N ASN A 416 -13.27 -7.73 -5.70
CA ASN A 416 -13.30 -7.01 -6.99
C ASN A 416 -14.46 -7.41 -7.92
N CYS A 417 -15.64 -7.71 -7.34
CA CYS A 417 -16.84 -8.08 -8.08
C CYS A 417 -18.10 -7.72 -7.28
N ARG A 418 -19.25 -7.71 -7.97
CA ARG A 418 -20.57 -7.41 -7.39
C ARG A 418 -21.63 -8.35 -7.94
N PHE A 419 -22.78 -8.42 -7.26
CA PHE A 419 -23.99 -9.03 -7.82
C PHE A 419 -24.52 -8.24 -9.02
N THR A 420 -25.09 -8.95 -9.99
CA THR A 420 -25.85 -8.36 -11.09
C THR A 420 -27.13 -9.14 -11.36
N ALA A 421 -28.09 -8.50 -12.05
CA ALA A 421 -29.27 -9.17 -12.54
C ALA A 421 -28.89 -10.17 -13.66
N GLN A 422 -29.59 -11.30 -13.72
CA GLN A 422 -29.55 -12.16 -14.89
C GLN A 422 -29.97 -11.34 -16.12
N THR A 423 -29.16 -11.38 -17.19
CA THR A 423 -29.28 -10.44 -18.32
C THR A 423 -30.65 -10.45 -18.98
N SER A 424 -31.39 -9.36 -18.79
CA SER A 424 -32.39 -8.91 -19.76
C SER A 424 -31.69 -8.08 -20.84
N SER A 425 -31.90 -8.45 -22.10
CA SER A 425 -31.16 -7.96 -23.26
C SER A 425 -31.48 -6.51 -23.68
N ALA A 426 -30.44 -5.69 -23.86
CA ALA A 426 -30.35 -4.53 -24.78
C ALA A 426 -28.97 -3.85 -24.62
N SER A 427 -28.37 -3.12 -25.57
CA SER A 427 -28.51 -3.07 -27.04
C SER A 427 -27.35 -2.21 -27.59
N GLY A 428 -26.54 -2.71 -28.52
CA GLY A 428 -25.41 -1.96 -29.08
C GLY A 428 -24.99 -2.48 -30.47
N PRO A 429 -24.39 -1.63 -31.35
CA PRO A 429 -24.18 -1.92 -32.77
C PRO A 429 -22.99 -2.86 -33.02
N GLY A 430 -23.11 -4.10 -32.57
CA GLY A 430 -22.17 -5.20 -32.83
C GLY A 430 -22.82 -6.59 -32.92
N ALA A 431 -24.12 -6.72 -32.60
CA ALA A 431 -24.81 -8.01 -32.50
C ALA A 431 -25.01 -8.75 -33.84
N ASP A 432 -24.98 -8.06 -34.99
CA ASP A 432 -25.23 -8.65 -36.31
C ASP A 432 -24.06 -9.47 -36.90
N LEU A 433 -22.87 -9.43 -36.29
CA LEU A 433 -21.73 -10.24 -36.73
C LEU A 433 -21.71 -11.66 -36.11
N ALA A 434 -22.27 -11.83 -34.90
CA ALA A 434 -22.29 -13.13 -34.22
C ALA A 434 -23.43 -14.04 -34.70
N SER A 435 -24.58 -13.47 -35.06
CA SER A 435 -25.76 -14.21 -35.55
C SER A 435 -25.48 -14.89 -36.91
N GLY A 436 -24.81 -14.20 -37.83
CA GLY A 436 -24.44 -14.74 -39.15
C GLY A 436 -23.46 -15.91 -39.08
N VAL A 437 -22.49 -15.87 -38.16
CA VAL A 437 -21.48 -16.93 -38.01
C VAL A 437 -22.12 -18.22 -37.47
N ASN A 438 -22.99 -18.14 -36.47
CA ASN A 438 -23.68 -19.32 -35.94
C ASN A 438 -24.68 -19.92 -36.95
N SER A 439 -25.35 -19.10 -37.77
CA SER A 439 -26.21 -19.57 -38.87
C SER A 439 -25.41 -20.35 -39.93
N ALA A 440 -24.24 -19.86 -40.32
CA ALA A 440 -23.37 -20.51 -41.28
C ALA A 440 -22.80 -21.84 -40.74
N ILE A 441 -22.41 -21.87 -39.46
CA ILE A 441 -21.89 -23.08 -38.80
C ILE A 441 -22.98 -24.17 -38.71
N GLN A 442 -24.22 -23.83 -38.35
CA GLN A 442 -25.29 -24.83 -38.33
C GLN A 442 -25.66 -25.33 -39.73
N THR A 443 -25.66 -24.46 -40.73
CA THR A 443 -25.92 -24.88 -42.13
C THR A 443 -24.83 -25.84 -42.63
N LEU A 444 -23.57 -25.63 -42.21
CA LEU A 444 -22.46 -26.54 -42.51
C LEU A 444 -22.61 -27.89 -41.76
N LEU A 445 -22.99 -27.87 -40.48
CA LEU A 445 -23.16 -29.07 -39.66
C LEU A 445 -24.35 -29.93 -40.10
N ASP A 446 -25.44 -29.32 -40.58
CA ASP A 446 -26.58 -30.07 -41.11
C ASP A 446 -26.34 -30.58 -42.54
N ALA A 447 -25.53 -29.88 -43.35
CA ALA A 447 -25.03 -30.43 -44.61
C ALA A 447 -24.13 -31.66 -44.41
N ILE A 448 -23.24 -31.64 -43.40
CA ILE A 448 -22.37 -32.78 -43.06
C ILE A 448 -23.21 -34.01 -42.62
N LYS A 449 -24.34 -33.82 -41.94
CA LYS A 449 -25.26 -34.92 -41.56
C LYS A 449 -26.00 -35.56 -42.74
N GLN A 450 -26.20 -34.85 -43.86
CA GLN A 450 -26.86 -35.41 -45.05
C GLN A 450 -25.94 -36.24 -45.96
N PHE A 451 -24.61 -36.13 -45.80
CA PHE A 451 -23.63 -36.92 -46.56
C PHE A 451 -23.03 -38.10 -45.74
N GLY A 452 -23.61 -38.40 -44.57
CA GLY A 452 -23.13 -39.43 -43.63
C GLY A 452 -24.09 -40.60 -43.41
N ALA A 453 -24.84 -41.01 -44.44
CA ALA A 453 -25.75 -42.17 -44.42
C ALA A 453 -25.59 -43.00 -45.71
#